data_AF-A0A5C6J1Z1-F1
#
_entry.id   AF-A0A5C6J1Z1-F1
#
_cell.length_a   1.000
_cell.length_b   1.000
_cell.length_c   1.000
_cell.angle_alpha   90.00
_cell.angle_beta   90.00
_cell.angle_gamma   90.00
#
_symmetry.space_group_name_H-M   'P 1'
#
loop_
_entity.id
_entity.type
_entity.pdbx_description
1 polymer ?
#
loop_
_entity_poly.entity_id
_entity_poly.type
_entity_poly.pdbx_seq_one_letter_code
_entity_poly.pdbx_strand_id
1 'polypeptide(L)'
;MSTLALDPSALLGRFYISFWVPTAVLTAALLLKLPTIIRLWRDPLLRAVGGVLVLAATVFVFCMPSMIAWMNRLTGVANFAAPWCYSLIAANSGACLLFIVTWRNGLPERSAVTRRATRWVVSVYSGVIAALWVLFLLADVPVVRVRDLDTYYARTPFMREEILLYLLAHAVACALSFRLIRDWARDR
;
A
#
# COMPACT_ATOMS: atom_id res chain seq x y z
N MET A 1 -21.40 34.55 -27.30
CA MET A 1 -21.74 33.38 -26.46
C MET A 1 -20.68 32.32 -26.70
N SER A 2 -19.60 32.34 -25.92
CA SER A 2 -18.50 31.37 -26.05
C SER A 2 -18.74 30.24 -25.07
N THR A 3 -19.03 29.06 -25.59
CA THR A 3 -19.09 27.81 -24.84
C THR A 3 -17.71 27.53 -24.26
N LEU A 4 -17.57 27.70 -22.94
CA LEU A 4 -16.43 27.20 -22.16
C LEU A 4 -16.34 25.69 -22.41
N ALA A 5 -15.45 25.28 -23.31
CA ALA A 5 -14.98 23.91 -23.34
C ALA A 5 -14.38 23.65 -21.94
N LEU A 6 -15.13 22.91 -21.12
CA LEU A 6 -14.62 22.42 -19.85
C LEU A 6 -13.38 21.61 -20.16
N ASP A 7 -12.21 22.16 -19.82
CA ASP A 7 -10.94 21.48 -19.96
C ASP A 7 -11.09 20.09 -19.30
N PRO A 8 -10.97 18.99 -20.06
CA PRO A 8 -11.15 17.64 -19.53
C PRO A 8 -10.26 17.38 -18.33
N SER A 9 -9.08 18.02 -18.29
CA SER A 9 -8.15 17.94 -17.17
C SER A 9 -8.67 18.66 -15.91
N ALA A 10 -9.40 19.78 -16.06
CA ALA A 10 -10.04 20.48 -14.94
C ALA A 10 -11.27 19.72 -14.43
N LEU A 11 -12.00 19.04 -15.32
CA LEU A 11 -13.14 18.20 -14.96
C LEU A 11 -12.67 16.92 -14.25
N LEU A 12 -11.64 16.24 -14.76
CA LEU A 12 -10.97 15.14 -14.07
C LEU A 12 -10.27 15.57 -12.77
N GLY A 13 -9.76 16.80 -12.71
CA GLY A 13 -9.24 17.41 -11.48
C GLY A 13 -10.33 17.65 -10.42
N ARG A 14 -11.58 17.89 -10.83
CA ARG A 14 -12.75 17.89 -9.93
C ARG A 14 -13.19 16.48 -9.52
N PHE A 15 -13.01 15.49 -10.39
CA PHE A 15 -13.24 14.07 -10.12
C PHE A 15 -12.06 13.36 -9.46
N TYR A 16 -10.98 14.07 -9.13
CA TYR A 16 -9.89 13.53 -8.33
C TYR A 16 -10.56 13.02 -7.06
N ILE A 17 -10.68 11.68 -6.93
CA ILE A 17 -11.28 11.04 -5.77
C ILE A 17 -10.49 11.60 -4.61
N SER A 18 -11.13 12.55 -3.91
CA SER A 18 -10.45 13.27 -2.85
C SER A 18 -9.96 12.17 -1.93
N PHE A 19 -8.65 12.05 -1.74
CA PHE A 19 -8.10 11.00 -0.88
C PHE A 19 -8.75 11.05 0.51
N TRP A 20 -9.31 12.21 0.88
CA TRP A 20 -10.20 12.40 2.01
C TRP A 20 -11.41 11.47 2.06
N VAL A 21 -12.03 11.06 0.95
CA VAL A 21 -13.19 10.16 0.96
C VAL A 21 -12.76 8.75 1.38
N PRO A 22 -11.79 8.07 0.72
CA PRO A 22 -11.25 6.81 1.23
C PRO A 22 -10.68 6.94 2.65
N THR A 23 -9.91 8.00 2.93
CA THR A 23 -9.33 8.23 4.26
C THR A 23 -10.40 8.41 5.32
N ALA A 24 -11.44 9.21 5.09
CA ALA A 24 -12.53 9.42 6.03
C ALA A 24 -13.38 8.15 6.21
N VAL A 25 -13.68 7.43 5.13
CA VAL A 25 -14.41 6.16 5.19
C VAL A 25 -13.61 5.12 5.99
N LEU A 26 -12.32 4.97 5.74
CA LEU A 26 -11.46 4.02 6.45
C LEU A 26 -11.20 4.44 7.89
N THR A 27 -11.01 5.73 8.14
CA THR A 27 -10.86 6.27 9.51
C THR A 27 -12.15 6.09 10.29
N ALA A 28 -13.31 6.38 9.70
CA ALA A 28 -14.60 6.15 10.32
C ALA A 28 -14.84 4.65 10.56
N ALA A 29 -14.56 3.79 9.57
CA ALA A 29 -14.67 2.35 9.73
C ALA A 29 -13.74 1.83 10.84
N LEU A 30 -12.51 2.36 10.93
CA LEU A 30 -11.56 2.03 11.98
C LEU A 30 -12.09 2.48 13.34
N LEU A 31 -12.54 3.73 13.49
CA LEU A 31 -13.10 4.27 14.74
C LEU A 31 -14.35 3.51 15.19
N LEU A 32 -15.24 3.16 14.26
CA LEU A 32 -16.44 2.36 14.54
C LEU A 32 -16.09 0.92 14.95
N LYS A 33 -15.07 0.33 14.33
CA LYS A 33 -14.59 -1.03 14.65
C LYS A 33 -13.64 -1.06 15.84
N LEU A 34 -13.06 0.08 16.24
CA LEU A 34 -12.01 0.17 17.27
C LEU A 34 -12.42 -0.45 18.62
N PRO A 35 -13.64 -0.21 19.16
CA PRO A 35 -14.07 -0.83 20.41
C PRO A 35 -14.19 -2.35 20.29
N THR A 36 -14.61 -2.84 19.12
CA THR A 36 -14.72 -4.27 18.81
C THR A 36 -13.34 -4.91 18.66
N ILE A 37 -12.42 -4.22 17.97
CA ILE A 37 -11.02 -4.63 17.80
C ILE A 37 -10.34 -4.71 19.16
N ILE A 38 -10.50 -3.70 20.02
CA ILE A 38 -9.93 -3.68 21.38
C ILE A 38 -10.51 -4.80 22.24
N ARG A 39 -11.84 -4.97 22.24
CA ARG A 39 -12.53 -5.96 23.09
C ARG A 39 -12.24 -7.40 22.70
N LEU A 40 -12.07 -7.68 21.41
CA LEU A 40 -11.83 -9.01 20.87
C LEU A 40 -10.39 -9.19 20.38
N TRP A 41 -9.46 -8.35 20.83
CA TRP A 41 -8.06 -8.38 20.38
C TRP A 41 -7.34 -9.69 20.72
N ARG A 42 -7.90 -10.49 21.64
CA ARG A 42 -7.39 -11.83 21.97
C ARG A 42 -7.62 -12.85 20.87
N ASP A 43 -8.56 -12.64 19.96
CA ASP A 43 -8.77 -13.51 18.80
C ASP A 43 -7.70 -13.23 17.73
N PRO A 44 -6.86 -14.22 17.40
CA PRO A 44 -5.82 -14.07 16.39
C PRO A 44 -6.34 -13.69 15.00
N LEU A 45 -7.58 -14.04 14.66
CA LEU A 45 -8.20 -13.69 13.39
C LEU A 45 -8.55 -12.20 13.33
N LEU A 46 -9.15 -11.68 14.41
CA LEU A 46 -9.50 -10.26 14.52
C LEU A 46 -8.25 -9.37 14.62
N ARG A 47 -7.15 -9.88 15.21
CA ARG A 47 -5.82 -9.24 15.14
C ARG A 47 -5.35 -9.07 13.70
N ALA A 48 -5.46 -10.11 12.88
CA ALA A 48 -5.02 -10.06 11.48
C ALA A 48 -5.86 -9.08 10.66
N VAL A 49 -7.20 -9.13 10.78
CA VAL A 49 -8.11 -8.17 10.13
C VAL A 49 -7.79 -6.74 10.57
N GLY A 50 -7.68 -6.50 11.88
CA GLY A 50 -7.37 -5.18 12.43
C GLY A 50 -6.03 -4.65 11.92
N GLY A 51 -5.01 -5.51 11.87
CA GLY A 51 -3.69 -5.16 11.33
C GLY A 51 -3.73 -4.73 9.86
N VAL A 52 -4.43 -5.49 9.00
CA VAL A 52 -4.60 -5.13 7.58
C VAL A 52 -5.36 -3.81 7.44
N LEU A 53 -6.43 -3.59 8.22
CA LEU A 53 -7.21 -2.36 8.16
C LEU A 53 -6.40 -1.13 8.61
N VAL A 54 -5.64 -1.25 9.70
CA VAL A 54 -4.76 -0.18 10.19
C VAL A 54 -3.69 0.15 9.16
N LEU A 55 -3.08 -0.88 8.56
CA LEU A 55 -2.04 -0.69 7.55
C LEU A 55 -2.60 -0.06 6.26
N ALA A 56 -3.77 -0.52 5.81
CA ALA A 56 -4.47 0.11 4.69
C ALA A 56 -4.80 1.58 4.98
N ALA A 57 -5.36 1.90 6.15
CA ALA A 57 -5.63 3.28 6.56
C ALA A 57 -4.36 4.13 6.58
N THR A 58 -3.24 3.56 7.04
CA THR A 58 -1.93 4.21 7.04
C THR A 58 -1.46 4.52 5.62
N VAL A 59 -1.58 3.57 4.68
CA VAL A 59 -1.31 3.84 3.25
C VAL A 59 -2.11 5.04 2.76
N PHE A 60 -3.42 5.08 3.01
CA PHE A 60 -4.26 6.19 2.54
C PHE A 60 -3.88 7.54 3.15
N VAL A 61 -3.54 7.59 4.44
CA VAL A 61 -3.12 8.83 5.11
C VAL A 61 -1.78 9.32 4.58
N PHE A 62 -0.78 8.43 4.48
CA PHE A 62 0.58 8.81 4.09
C PHE A 62 0.74 9.09 2.60
N CYS A 63 -0.05 8.44 1.74
CA CYS A 63 -0.03 8.65 0.30
C CYS A 63 -0.86 9.88 -0.15
N MET A 64 -1.43 10.68 0.78
CA MET A 64 -2.10 11.93 0.42
C MET A 64 -1.08 12.98 -0.06
N PRO A 65 -1.37 13.77 -1.11
CA PRO A 65 -0.44 14.81 -1.60
C PRO A 65 0.01 15.80 -0.52
N SER A 66 -0.88 16.17 0.41
CA SER A 66 -0.55 17.05 1.54
C SER A 66 0.43 16.39 2.51
N MET A 67 0.27 15.09 2.77
CA MET A 67 1.13 14.32 3.66
C MET A 67 2.49 14.03 3.02
N ILE A 68 2.50 13.67 1.74
CA ILE A 68 3.72 13.54 0.92
C ILE A 68 4.54 14.83 0.97
N ALA A 69 3.91 15.97 0.72
CA ALA A 69 4.59 17.27 0.75
C ALA A 69 5.10 17.61 2.17
N TRP A 70 4.33 17.26 3.20
CA TRP A 70 4.74 17.45 4.59
C TRP A 70 5.95 16.56 4.95
N MET A 71 5.95 15.28 4.58
CA MET A 71 7.06 14.36 4.83
C MET A 71 8.37 14.81 4.17
N ASN A 72 8.30 15.25 2.91
CA ASN A 72 9.46 15.77 2.19
C ASN A 72 10.02 17.03 2.88
N ARG A 73 9.17 17.92 3.40
CA ARG A 73 9.60 19.10 4.17
C ARG A 73 10.17 18.72 5.54
N LEU A 74 9.53 17.78 6.23
CA LEU A 74 9.93 17.34 7.57
C LEU A 74 11.32 16.71 7.56
N THR A 75 11.59 15.87 6.56
CA THR A 75 12.86 15.17 6.43
C THR A 75 13.95 16.01 5.77
N GLY A 76 13.57 17.04 5.02
CA GLY A 76 14.49 17.85 4.22
C GLY A 76 15.05 17.12 2.99
N VAL A 77 14.62 15.87 2.75
CA VAL A 77 15.07 15.04 1.63
C VAL A 77 14.03 15.11 0.52
N ALA A 78 14.47 15.52 -0.67
CA ALA A 78 13.60 15.57 -1.84
C ALA A 78 13.02 14.18 -2.13
N ASN A 79 11.70 14.10 -2.31
CA ASN A 79 10.99 12.87 -2.67
C ASN A 79 11.09 11.71 -1.65
N PHE A 80 11.53 11.95 -0.41
CA PHE A 80 11.58 10.94 0.65
C PHE A 80 10.29 10.15 0.84
N ALA A 81 9.14 10.79 0.61
CA ALA A 81 7.85 10.16 0.70
C ALA A 81 7.67 8.98 -0.29
N ALA A 82 8.44 8.91 -1.37
CA ALA A 82 8.34 7.83 -2.36
C ALA A 82 8.66 6.44 -1.78
N PRO A 83 9.89 6.16 -1.29
CA PRO A 83 10.21 4.85 -0.72
C PRO A 83 9.34 4.53 0.50
N TRP A 84 8.92 5.56 1.25
CA TRP A 84 7.99 5.39 2.37
C TRP A 84 6.61 4.90 1.93
N CYS A 85 5.99 5.58 0.97
CA CYS A 85 4.67 5.21 0.45
C CYS A 85 4.72 3.83 -0.22
N TYR A 86 5.74 3.57 -1.04
CA TYR A 86 5.93 2.27 -1.68
C TYR A 86 6.14 1.15 -0.66
N SER A 87 6.88 1.41 0.42
CA SER A 87 7.07 0.45 1.51
C SER A 87 5.75 0.12 2.22
N LEU A 88 4.90 1.12 2.49
CA LEU A 88 3.58 0.91 3.09
C LEU A 88 2.66 0.10 2.17
N ILE A 89 2.68 0.37 0.86
CA ILE A 89 1.91 -0.38 -0.14
C ILE A 89 2.41 -1.84 -0.19
N ALA A 90 3.73 -2.05 -0.23
CA ALA A 90 4.33 -3.38 -0.22
C ALA A 90 3.99 -4.15 1.07
N ALA A 91 4.10 -3.50 2.23
CA ALA A 91 3.71 -4.10 3.51
C ALA A 91 2.23 -4.47 3.53
N ASN A 92 1.34 -3.59 3.03
CA ASN A 92 -0.09 -3.87 2.93
C ASN A 92 -0.38 -5.06 2.00
N SER A 93 0.28 -5.12 0.85
CA SER A 93 0.22 -6.26 -0.07
C SER A 93 0.61 -7.57 0.60
N GLY A 94 1.73 -7.59 1.33
CA GLY A 94 2.16 -8.75 2.11
C GLY A 94 1.16 -9.12 3.21
N ALA A 95 0.64 -8.15 3.95
CA ALA A 95 -0.34 -8.34 5.00
C ALA A 95 -1.66 -8.94 4.48
N CYS A 96 -2.15 -8.48 3.32
CA CYS A 96 -3.32 -9.06 2.66
C CYS A 96 -3.11 -10.53 2.27
N LEU A 97 -1.95 -10.88 1.71
CA LEU A 97 -1.63 -12.27 1.39
C LEU A 97 -1.57 -13.15 2.64
N LEU A 98 -0.89 -12.67 3.69
CA LEU A 98 -0.82 -13.36 4.97
C LEU A 98 -2.21 -13.57 5.55
N PHE A 99 -3.07 -12.54 5.50
CA PHE A 99 -4.44 -12.63 5.97
C PHE A 99 -5.22 -13.74 5.25
N ILE A 100 -5.18 -13.79 3.92
CA ILE A 100 -5.84 -14.83 3.12
C ILE A 100 -5.30 -16.23 3.50
N VAL A 101 -3.99 -16.37 3.64
CA VAL A 101 -3.34 -17.64 4.00
C VAL A 101 -3.72 -18.09 5.41
N THR A 102 -3.70 -17.17 6.38
CA THR A 102 -4.09 -17.46 7.77
C THR A 102 -5.58 -17.76 7.90
N TRP A 103 -6.42 -17.09 7.10
CA TRP A 103 -7.84 -17.33 7.04
C TRP A 103 -8.14 -18.74 6.49
N ARG A 104 -7.42 -19.16 5.44
CA ARG A 104 -7.62 -20.48 4.80
C ARG A 104 -7.14 -21.64 5.67
N ASN A 105 -5.94 -21.54 6.22
CA ASN A 105 -5.23 -22.69 6.79
C ASN A 105 -5.14 -22.65 8.33
N GLY A 106 -5.78 -21.67 8.97
CA GLY A 106 -5.63 -21.42 10.39
C GLY A 106 -4.27 -20.79 10.75
N LEU A 107 -4.02 -20.62 12.05
CA LEU A 107 -2.85 -19.90 12.56
C LEU A 107 -1.51 -20.58 12.20
N PRO A 108 -0.43 -19.81 11.96
CA PRO A 108 0.90 -20.34 11.63
C PRO A 108 1.46 -21.34 12.66
N GLU A 109 1.05 -21.20 13.92
CA GLU A 109 1.43 -22.10 15.02
C GLU A 109 0.86 -23.51 14.87
N ARG A 110 -0.22 -23.68 14.08
CA ARG A 110 -0.96 -24.94 13.95
C ARG A 110 -0.65 -25.69 12.64
N SER A 111 0.03 -25.07 11.67
CA SER A 111 0.33 -25.68 10.37
C SER A 111 1.71 -25.29 9.83
N ALA A 112 2.54 -26.31 9.53
CA ALA A 112 3.87 -26.10 8.94
C ALA A 112 3.81 -25.42 7.56
N VAL A 113 2.75 -25.67 6.79
CA VAL A 113 2.51 -25.05 5.49
C VAL A 113 2.25 -23.55 5.65
N THR A 114 1.36 -23.18 6.58
CA THR A 114 1.08 -21.77 6.92
C THR A 114 2.34 -21.07 7.42
N ARG A 115 3.12 -21.70 8.31
CA ARG A 115 4.37 -21.12 8.82
C ARG A 115 5.39 -20.86 7.71
N ARG A 116 5.54 -21.80 6.78
CA ARG A 116 6.43 -21.64 5.62
C ARG A 116 5.96 -20.49 4.73
N ALA A 117 4.68 -20.48 4.37
CA ALA A 117 4.10 -19.40 3.57
C ALA A 117 4.26 -18.03 4.24
N THR A 118 4.02 -17.94 5.55
CA THR A 118 4.22 -16.70 6.31
C THR A 118 5.66 -16.21 6.24
N ARG A 119 6.63 -17.09 6.51
CA ARG A 119 8.06 -16.73 6.42
C ARG A 119 8.44 -16.28 5.02
N TRP A 120 7.96 -16.97 3.97
CA TRP A 120 8.22 -16.59 2.59
C TRP A 120 7.68 -15.21 2.25
N VAL A 121 6.40 -14.93 2.57
CA VAL A 121 5.79 -13.63 2.31
C VAL A 121 6.52 -12.53 3.08
N VAL A 122 6.80 -12.72 4.37
CA VAL A 122 7.54 -11.75 5.17
C VAL A 122 8.92 -11.50 4.59
N SER A 123 9.69 -12.55 4.30
CA SER A 123 11.05 -12.41 3.74
C SER A 123 11.04 -11.68 2.39
N VAL A 124 10.11 -12.02 1.50
CA VAL A 124 10.01 -11.37 0.17
C VAL A 124 9.65 -9.90 0.32
N TYR A 125 8.61 -9.56 1.07
CA TYR A 125 8.18 -8.16 1.20
C TYR A 125 9.14 -7.32 2.05
N SER A 126 9.81 -7.90 3.04
CA SER A 126 10.92 -7.23 3.73
C SER A 126 12.09 -6.96 2.78
N GLY A 127 12.42 -7.91 1.89
CA GLY A 127 13.43 -7.73 0.85
C GLY A 127 13.05 -6.64 -0.16
N VAL A 128 11.79 -6.59 -0.60
CA VAL A 128 11.26 -5.52 -1.46
C VAL A 128 11.39 -4.17 -0.78
N ILE A 129 10.97 -4.05 0.48
CA ILE A 129 11.09 -2.80 1.25
C ILE A 129 12.55 -2.37 1.34
N ALA A 130 13.47 -3.26 1.72
CA ALA A 130 14.88 -2.94 1.78
C ALA A 130 15.44 -2.47 0.43
N ALA A 131 15.06 -3.15 -0.66
CA ALA A 131 15.48 -2.78 -2.01
C ALA A 131 14.91 -1.42 -2.45
N LEU A 132 13.66 -1.07 -2.09
CA LEU A 132 13.09 0.25 -2.36
C LEU A 132 13.93 1.36 -1.72
N TRP A 133 14.30 1.20 -0.45
CA TRP A 133 15.15 2.16 0.24
C TRP A 133 16.56 2.25 -0.36
N VAL A 134 17.16 1.12 -0.73
CA VAL A 134 18.48 1.11 -1.38
C VAL A 134 18.43 1.81 -2.75
N LEU A 135 17.42 1.52 -3.57
CA LEU A 135 17.25 2.16 -4.86
C LEU A 135 17.05 3.66 -4.73
N PHE A 136 16.22 4.10 -3.77
CA PHE A 136 16.02 5.51 -3.49
C PHE A 136 17.33 6.21 -3.07
N LEU A 137 18.13 5.58 -2.20
CA LEU A 137 19.42 6.13 -1.77
C LEU A 137 20.43 6.27 -2.92
N LEU A 138 20.31 5.44 -3.97
CA LEU A 138 21.16 5.50 -5.16
C LEU A 138 20.61 6.45 -6.24
N ALA A 139 19.34 6.84 -6.15
CA ALA A 139 18.66 7.64 -7.14
C ALA A 139 19.00 9.14 -7.01
N ASP A 140 19.30 9.78 -8.14
CA ASP A 140 19.46 11.23 -8.21
C ASP A 140 18.10 11.90 -8.51
N VAL A 141 17.41 12.36 -7.46
CA VAL A 141 16.04 12.90 -7.53
C VAL A 141 15.89 14.28 -6.87
N PRO A 142 16.63 15.32 -7.32
CA PRO A 142 16.70 16.61 -6.64
C PRO A 142 15.41 17.44 -6.73
N VAL A 143 14.60 17.23 -7.77
CA VAL A 143 13.37 17.98 -7.99
C VAL A 143 12.21 17.32 -7.24
N VAL A 144 11.64 18.02 -6.27
CA VAL A 144 10.47 17.53 -5.51
C VAL A 144 9.25 17.41 -6.42
N ARG A 145 8.69 16.21 -6.53
CA ARG A 145 7.45 15.92 -7.26
C ARG A 145 6.44 15.26 -6.31
N VAL A 146 5.29 15.89 -6.13
CA VAL A 146 4.25 15.41 -5.19
C VAL A 146 3.17 14.57 -5.89
N ARG A 147 2.91 14.81 -7.18
CA ARG A 147 1.76 14.23 -7.90
C ARG A 147 2.13 13.34 -9.07
N ASP A 148 3.25 13.61 -9.71
CA ASP A 148 3.67 13.01 -10.98
C ASP A 148 5.10 12.49 -10.89
N LEU A 149 5.51 12.08 -9.69
CA LEU A 149 6.85 11.55 -9.43
C LEU A 149 7.14 10.34 -10.31
N ASP A 150 6.21 9.37 -10.36
CA ASP A 150 6.36 8.12 -11.12
C ASP A 150 6.56 8.38 -12.62
N THR A 151 5.86 9.37 -13.18
CA THR A 151 5.94 9.70 -14.61
C THR A 151 7.13 10.59 -14.91
N TYR A 152 7.47 11.54 -14.02
CA TYR A 152 8.62 12.44 -14.18
C TYR A 152 9.95 11.69 -14.12
N TYR A 153 10.11 10.79 -13.15
CA TYR A 153 11.35 10.02 -12.93
C TYR A 153 11.35 8.63 -13.60
N ALA A 154 10.40 8.36 -14.51
CA ALA A 154 10.29 7.07 -15.20
C ALA A 154 11.55 6.63 -15.98
N ARG A 155 12.42 7.58 -16.33
CA ARG A 155 13.68 7.33 -17.07
C ARG A 155 14.93 7.54 -16.24
N THR A 156 14.79 7.92 -14.97
CA THR A 156 15.92 8.17 -14.08
C THR A 156 16.44 6.86 -13.51
N PRO A 157 17.75 6.57 -13.60
CA PRO A 157 18.32 5.36 -13.02
C PRO A 157 18.04 5.25 -11.53
N PHE A 158 17.87 4.02 -11.06
CA PHE A 158 17.46 3.60 -9.72
C PHE A 158 16.03 4.00 -9.35
N MET A 159 15.57 5.21 -9.70
CA MET A 159 14.20 5.64 -9.46
C MET A 159 13.20 4.87 -10.33
N ARG A 160 13.54 4.63 -11.60
CA ARG A 160 12.76 3.78 -12.51
C ARG A 160 12.61 2.38 -11.93
N GLU A 161 13.70 1.79 -11.47
CA GLU A 161 13.73 0.46 -10.87
C GLU A 161 12.90 0.43 -9.58
N GLU A 162 12.94 1.48 -8.76
CA GLU A 162 12.12 1.61 -7.55
C GLU A 162 10.63 1.62 -7.89
N ILE A 163 10.23 2.44 -8.88
CA ILE A 163 8.85 2.53 -9.38
C ILE A 163 8.39 1.17 -9.90
N LEU A 164 9.19 0.53 -10.76
CA LEU A 164 8.87 -0.78 -11.31
C LEU A 164 8.80 -1.87 -10.25
N LEU A 165 9.68 -1.83 -9.24
CA LEU A 165 9.72 -2.79 -8.15
C LEU A 165 8.45 -2.73 -7.32
N TYR A 166 7.99 -1.53 -6.93
CA TYR A 166 6.75 -1.42 -6.15
C TYR A 166 5.55 -1.87 -7.00
N LEU A 167 5.46 -1.45 -8.26
CA LEU A 167 4.37 -1.81 -9.16
C LEU A 167 4.31 -3.33 -9.35
N LEU A 168 5.45 -3.97 -9.60
CA LEU A 168 5.53 -5.42 -9.76
C LEU A 168 5.15 -6.15 -8.48
N ALA A 169 5.71 -5.75 -7.33
CA ALA A 169 5.41 -6.37 -6.04
C ALA A 169 3.92 -6.26 -5.69
N HIS A 170 3.30 -5.11 -5.99
CA HIS A 170 1.88 -4.90 -5.78
C HIS A 170 1.02 -5.71 -6.77
N ALA A 171 1.36 -5.71 -8.06
CA ALA A 171 0.65 -6.46 -9.09
C ALA A 171 0.68 -7.97 -8.83
N VAL A 172 1.83 -8.50 -8.42
CA VAL A 172 1.98 -9.91 -8.01
C VAL A 172 1.08 -10.21 -6.81
N ALA A 173 1.02 -9.33 -5.80
CA ALA A 173 0.13 -9.49 -4.66
C ALA A 173 -1.34 -9.60 -5.08
N CYS A 174 -1.77 -8.70 -5.97
CA CYS A 174 -3.14 -8.68 -6.51
C CYS A 174 -3.44 -9.95 -7.30
N ALA A 175 -2.52 -10.39 -8.17
CA ALA A 175 -2.68 -11.60 -8.96
C ALA A 175 -2.75 -12.86 -8.08
N LEU A 176 -1.91 -12.96 -7.05
CA LEU A 176 -1.93 -14.07 -6.09
C LEU A 176 -3.22 -14.04 -5.26
N SER A 177 -3.63 -12.89 -4.76
CA SER A 177 -4.89 -12.74 -4.01
C SER A 177 -6.08 -13.17 -4.86
N PHE A 178 -6.14 -12.72 -6.12
CA PHE A 178 -7.16 -13.11 -7.08
C PHE A 178 -7.18 -14.62 -7.34
N ARG A 179 -6.00 -15.23 -7.58
CA ARG A 179 -5.91 -16.69 -7.78
C ARG A 179 -6.41 -17.44 -6.56
N LEU A 180 -5.97 -17.08 -5.36
CA LEU A 180 -6.39 -17.73 -4.11
C LEU A 180 -7.90 -17.65 -3.89
N ILE A 181 -8.50 -16.48 -4.14
CA ILE A 181 -9.95 -16.27 -4.01
C ILE A 181 -10.71 -17.05 -5.09
N ARG A 182 -10.21 -17.06 -6.34
CA ARG A 182 -10.84 -17.78 -7.45
C ARG A 182 -10.81 -19.29 -7.24
N ASP A 183 -9.67 -19.83 -6.82
CA ASP A 183 -9.52 -21.26 -6.57
C ASP A 183 -10.47 -21.67 -5.43
N TRP A 184 -10.60 -20.83 -4.39
CA TRP A 184 -11.61 -21.03 -3.34
C TRP A 184 -13.06 -21.04 -3.86
N ALA A 185 -13.40 -20.12 -4.78
CA ALA A 185 -14.74 -20.07 -5.37
C ALA A 185 -15.05 -21.29 -6.26
N ARG A 186 -14.02 -22.00 -6.74
CA ARG A 186 -14.14 -23.22 -7.56
C ARG A 186 -14.13 -24.51 -6.73
N ASP A 187 -13.50 -24.48 -5.57
CA ASP A 187 -13.45 -25.61 -4.61
C ASP A 187 -14.76 -25.72 -3.78
N ARG A 188 -15.74 -24.84 -4.02
CA ARG A 188 -17.11 -24.89 -3.46
C ARG A 188 -18.08 -25.45 -4.49
#